data_AF-A0A7Y0DMW1-F1
#
_entry.id   AF-A0A7Y0DMW1-F1
#
_cell.length_a   1.000
_cell.length_b   1.000
_cell.length_c   1.000
_cell.angle_alpha   90.00
_cell.angle_beta   90.00
_cell.angle_gamma   90.00
#
_symmetry.space_group_name_H-M   'P 1'
#
loop_
_entity.id
_entity.type
_entity.pdbx_description
1 polymer ?
#
loop_
_entity_poly.entity_id
_entity_poly.type
_entity_poly.pdbx_seq_one_letter_code
_entity_poly.pdbx_strand_id
1 'polypeptide(L)'
;MNHLFRHVIPSLFIGCAVASVAAAAIEEKASQVITQVQPQAAGNHQHVHALGPSEPNMQERATLLKRAEAALAAENVNDAAQAFERAGLILHAADAEVGLVRTYMQAGEYKQALSFIAHTAGAHLSNAEGAAFYAWLLHIGGQGVIAKRLLSEATVRLPGNPLLAAVRQQLRSPFPLAAGQLLKAPTRFAPYGSLSGLASTARVVGTGVLVDHGRRVLVPIATLTRSPDVWVRNGLGQMTKAIVEHRMMREKIAVLRLVQPLPTVSEMDIPARDAFPGSIAYSIEYQRSPNAMPSWPILTSGFVGQPVGNSTQRKLGITLPNGPRGGPAFDAAGRFIGIAVPGSNGVDQLVCASRLRTGVGDILGRPMASPSDPHVPVDQIYESAMRIAVQIIATR
;
A
#
# COMPACT_ATOMS: atom_id res chain seq x y z
N MET A 1 66.25 4.64 -27.84
CA MET A 1 65.65 5.98 -27.76
C MET A 1 64.59 6.08 -28.83
N ASN A 2 63.38 6.49 -28.43
CA ASN A 2 62.24 6.96 -29.23
C ASN A 2 61.78 6.13 -30.43
N HIS A 3 60.62 5.46 -30.29
CA HIS A 3 59.39 5.81 -31.01
C HIS A 3 58.25 4.81 -30.71
N LEU A 4 57.01 5.32 -30.64
CA LEU A 4 55.74 4.75 -31.16
C LEU A 4 54.53 4.58 -30.20
N PHE A 5 53.45 5.22 -30.69
CA PHE A 5 52.00 4.99 -30.58
C PHE A 5 51.21 5.33 -29.31
N ARG A 6 50.63 6.54 -29.37
CA ARG A 6 49.31 6.91 -28.82
C ARG A 6 48.19 6.13 -29.53
N HIS A 7 47.30 5.51 -28.77
CA HIS A 7 45.90 5.31 -29.18
C HIS A 7 44.98 5.82 -28.08
N VAL A 8 44.21 6.86 -28.43
CA VAL A 8 43.10 7.41 -27.65
C VAL A 8 41.82 6.83 -28.27
N ILE A 9 41.03 6.13 -27.46
CA ILE A 9 39.68 5.68 -27.82
C ILE A 9 38.68 6.66 -27.19
N PRO A 10 37.82 7.36 -27.96
CA PRO A 10 36.65 8.01 -27.41
C PRO A 10 35.48 7.02 -27.42
N SER A 11 34.82 6.83 -26.28
CA SER A 11 33.60 6.02 -26.21
C SER A 11 32.54 6.70 -25.35
N LEU A 12 31.49 7.13 -26.06
CA LEU A 12 30.06 7.00 -25.71
C LEU A 12 29.53 7.79 -24.50
N PHE A 13 29.22 9.07 -24.73
CA PHE A 13 28.13 9.80 -24.07
C PHE A 13 26.84 9.65 -24.90
N ILE A 14 26.20 8.49 -24.85
CA ILE A 14 24.83 8.29 -25.39
C ILE A 14 24.06 7.47 -24.35
N GLY A 15 23.43 8.15 -23.39
CA GLY A 15 22.68 7.48 -22.33
C GLY A 15 21.81 8.41 -21.48
N CYS A 16 22.14 9.70 -21.40
CA CYS A 16 21.36 10.65 -20.60
C CYS A 16 20.12 11.23 -21.31
N ALA A 17 20.06 11.18 -22.65
CA ALA A 17 18.99 11.85 -23.40
C ALA A 17 17.65 11.08 -23.39
N VAL A 18 17.67 9.74 -23.36
CA VAL A 18 16.45 8.94 -23.55
C VAL A 18 15.57 8.89 -22.29
N ALA A 19 16.18 8.95 -21.09
CA ALA A 19 15.43 9.02 -19.83
C ALA A 19 14.71 10.37 -19.63
N SER A 20 15.27 11.46 -20.16
CA SER A 20 14.70 12.81 -20.05
C SER A 20 13.42 12.98 -20.89
N VAL A 21 13.40 12.42 -22.11
CA VAL A 21 12.23 12.50 -23.01
C VAL A 21 11.06 11.67 -22.50
N ALA A 22 11.32 10.51 -21.89
CA ALA A 22 10.27 9.67 -21.30
C ALA A 22 9.61 10.33 -20.06
N ALA A 23 10.41 11.02 -19.23
CA ALA A 23 9.88 11.77 -18.08
C ALA A 23 9.00 12.95 -18.52
N ALA A 24 9.44 13.71 -19.54
CA ALA A 24 8.67 14.84 -20.07
C ALA A 24 7.34 14.40 -20.73
N ALA A 25 7.33 13.28 -21.46
CA ALA A 25 6.11 12.76 -22.10
C ALA A 25 5.07 12.23 -21.08
N ILE A 26 5.52 11.72 -19.92
CA ILE A 26 4.63 11.34 -18.82
C ILE A 26 4.06 12.59 -18.13
N GLU A 27 4.86 13.64 -17.99
CA GLU A 27 4.45 14.91 -17.37
C GLU A 27 3.43 15.70 -18.24
N GLU A 28 3.57 15.63 -19.56
CA GLU A 28 2.62 16.21 -20.51
C GLU A 28 1.27 15.48 -20.50
N LYS A 29 1.28 14.13 -20.51
CA LYS A 29 0.04 13.33 -20.42
C LYS A 29 -0.67 13.49 -19.07
N ALA A 30 0.07 13.57 -17.97
CA ALA A 30 -0.52 13.83 -16.65
C ALA A 30 -1.18 15.22 -16.59
N SER A 31 -0.58 16.22 -17.24
CA SER A 31 -1.14 17.57 -17.34
C SER A 31 -2.37 17.65 -18.26
N GLN A 32 -2.43 16.81 -19.31
CA GLN A 32 -3.60 16.70 -20.20
C GLN A 32 -4.81 16.06 -19.52
N VAL A 33 -4.60 15.03 -18.67
CA VAL A 33 -5.68 14.41 -17.89
C VAL A 33 -6.26 15.38 -16.85
N ILE A 34 -5.43 16.23 -16.26
CA ILE A 34 -5.88 17.27 -15.32
C ILE A 34 -6.65 18.39 -16.04
N THR A 35 -6.30 18.71 -17.29
CA THR A 35 -6.95 19.77 -18.07
C THR A 35 -8.29 19.34 -18.69
N GLN A 36 -8.51 18.03 -18.93
CA GLN A 36 -9.76 17.54 -19.52
C GLN A 36 -10.97 17.48 -18.57
N VAL A 37 -10.79 17.76 -17.28
CA VAL A 37 -11.89 17.95 -16.33
C VAL A 37 -12.26 19.45 -16.24
N GLN A 38 -12.42 20.09 -17.40
CA GLN A 38 -13.07 21.40 -17.47
C GLN A 38 -14.59 21.19 -17.48
N PRO A 39 -15.36 21.79 -16.54
CA PRO A 39 -16.81 21.67 -16.55
C PRO A 39 -17.36 22.28 -17.83
N GLN A 40 -18.11 21.49 -18.60
CA GLN A 40 -18.90 21.98 -19.72
C GLN A 40 -19.81 23.10 -19.22
N ALA A 41 -19.76 24.25 -19.91
CA ALA A 41 -20.56 25.43 -19.59
C ALA A 41 -22.05 25.06 -19.55
N ALA A 42 -22.64 25.12 -18.35
CA ALA A 42 -24.03 24.82 -18.11
C ALA A 42 -24.93 25.83 -18.84
N GLY A 43 -25.83 25.30 -19.67
CA GLY A 43 -26.96 26.06 -20.21
C GLY A 43 -27.89 26.54 -19.09
N ASN A 44 -28.56 27.66 -19.35
CA ASN A 44 -29.55 28.33 -18.50
C ASN A 44 -30.48 27.36 -17.74
N HIS A 45 -30.13 27.02 -16.50
CA HIS A 45 -31.06 26.46 -15.53
C HIS A 45 -31.59 27.60 -14.66
N GLN A 46 -32.92 27.77 -14.68
CA GLN A 46 -33.63 28.64 -13.76
C GLN A 46 -33.18 28.34 -12.32
N HIS A 47 -32.73 29.38 -11.62
CA HIS A 47 -32.34 29.34 -10.21
C HIS A 47 -33.54 28.97 -9.34
N VAL A 48 -33.81 27.67 -9.21
CA VAL A 48 -34.55 27.16 -8.07
C VAL A 48 -33.66 27.41 -6.87
N HIS A 49 -34.07 28.31 -5.97
CA HIS A 49 -33.46 28.44 -4.65
C HIS A 49 -33.54 27.06 -3.99
N ALA A 50 -32.45 26.30 -4.06
CA ALA A 50 -32.31 25.03 -3.38
C ALA A 50 -32.36 25.32 -1.88
N LEU A 51 -33.56 25.21 -1.30
CA LEU A 51 -33.74 25.16 0.13
C LEU A 51 -32.83 24.03 0.63
N GLY A 52 -31.91 24.37 1.55
CA GLY A 52 -31.02 23.38 2.14
C GLY A 52 -31.79 22.23 2.78
N PRO A 53 -31.12 21.10 3.08
CA PRO A 53 -31.77 19.97 3.74
C PRO A 53 -32.46 20.41 5.04
N SER A 54 -33.65 19.84 5.30
CA SER A 54 -34.42 20.13 6.51
C SER A 54 -33.67 19.68 7.77
N GLU A 55 -34.02 20.24 8.93
CA GLU A 55 -33.42 19.82 10.21
C GLU A 55 -33.58 18.31 10.50
N PRO A 56 -34.76 17.67 10.26
CA PRO A 56 -34.89 16.22 10.38
C PRO A 56 -33.92 15.44 9.48
N ASN A 57 -33.71 15.90 8.24
CA ASN A 57 -32.76 15.28 7.32
C ASN A 57 -31.32 15.38 7.86
N MET A 58 -30.95 16.52 8.43
CA MET A 58 -29.62 16.70 9.03
C MET A 58 -29.39 15.81 10.25
N GLN A 59 -30.42 15.57 11.07
CA GLN A 59 -30.36 14.63 12.20
C GLN A 59 -30.25 13.17 11.73
N GLU A 60 -31.02 12.78 10.70
CA GLU A 60 -30.91 11.44 10.09
C GLU A 60 -29.51 11.22 9.53
N ARG A 61 -28.97 12.21 8.79
CA ARG A 61 -27.61 12.16 8.24
C ARG A 61 -26.56 11.95 9.31
N ALA A 62 -26.61 12.71 10.40
CA ALA A 62 -25.66 12.56 11.52
C ALA A 62 -25.73 11.16 12.14
N THR A 63 -26.94 10.60 12.25
CA THR A 63 -27.16 9.23 12.74
C THR A 63 -26.57 8.19 11.79
N LEU A 64 -26.76 8.36 10.47
CA LEU A 64 -26.20 7.48 9.45
C LEU A 64 -24.68 7.51 9.45
N LEU A 65 -24.05 8.69 9.53
CA LEU A 65 -22.58 8.80 9.63
C LEU A 65 -22.05 8.08 10.87
N LYS A 66 -22.68 8.28 12.04
CA LYS A 66 -22.28 7.58 13.27
C LYS A 66 -22.43 6.06 13.15
N ARG A 67 -23.53 5.59 12.53
CA ARG A 67 -23.76 4.16 12.26
C ARG A 67 -22.69 3.60 11.31
N ALA A 68 -22.34 4.33 10.26
CA ALA A 68 -21.35 3.92 9.28
C ALA A 68 -19.97 3.76 9.91
N GLU A 69 -19.53 4.73 10.74
CA GLU A 69 -18.26 4.63 11.48
C GLU A 69 -18.25 3.45 12.45
N ALA A 70 -19.37 3.19 13.14
CA ALA A 70 -19.48 2.04 14.04
C ALA A 70 -19.43 0.70 13.27
N ALA A 71 -20.11 0.61 12.13
CA ALA A 71 -20.09 -0.57 11.27
C ALA A 71 -18.68 -0.83 10.71
N LEU A 72 -17.99 0.21 10.24
CA LEU A 72 -16.62 0.11 9.74
C LEU A 72 -15.63 -0.29 10.85
N ALA A 73 -15.79 0.26 12.06
CA ALA A 73 -15.01 -0.14 13.23
C ALA A 73 -15.24 -1.60 13.67
N ALA A 74 -16.43 -2.13 13.41
CA ALA A 74 -16.80 -3.53 13.62
C ALA A 74 -16.45 -4.43 12.42
N GLU A 75 -15.70 -3.93 11.43
CA GLU A 75 -15.31 -4.64 10.22
C GLU A 75 -16.49 -5.09 9.33
N ASN A 76 -17.68 -4.48 9.51
CA ASN A 76 -18.85 -4.68 8.67
C ASN A 76 -18.89 -3.65 7.53
N VAL A 77 -18.10 -3.92 6.48
CA VAL A 77 -17.91 -3.00 5.35
C VAL A 77 -19.20 -2.76 4.55
N ASN A 78 -20.09 -3.76 4.45
CA ASN A 78 -21.34 -3.61 3.69
C ASN A 78 -22.31 -2.64 4.36
N ASP A 79 -22.52 -2.79 5.68
CA ASP A 79 -23.38 -1.87 6.43
C ASP A 79 -22.79 -0.46 6.49
N ALA A 80 -21.46 -0.34 6.54
CA ALA A 80 -20.77 0.94 6.48
C ALA A 80 -21.02 1.64 5.14
N ALA A 81 -20.85 0.93 4.02
CA ALA A 81 -21.07 1.46 2.67
C ALA A 81 -22.51 1.97 2.52
N GLN A 82 -23.50 1.14 2.86
CA GLN A 82 -24.92 1.50 2.75
C GLN A 82 -25.27 2.74 3.59
N ALA A 83 -24.73 2.86 4.80
CA ALA A 83 -25.00 4.02 5.66
C ALA A 83 -24.29 5.30 5.15
N PHE A 84 -23.06 5.22 4.64
CA PHE A 84 -22.39 6.37 4.04
C PHE A 84 -23.07 6.83 2.74
N GLU A 85 -23.48 5.89 1.86
CA GLU A 85 -24.23 6.20 0.64
C GLU A 85 -25.53 6.93 0.97
N ARG A 86 -26.32 6.40 1.92
CA ARG A 86 -27.57 7.06 2.36
C ARG A 86 -27.31 8.45 2.96
N ALA A 87 -26.24 8.63 3.72
CA ALA A 87 -25.87 9.94 4.25
C ALA A 87 -25.50 10.93 3.13
N GLY A 88 -24.82 10.45 2.08
CA GLY A 88 -24.48 11.23 0.88
C GLY A 88 -25.70 11.61 0.04
N LEU A 89 -26.73 10.76 -0.02
CA LEU A 89 -28.01 11.07 -0.68
C LEU A 89 -28.78 12.19 0.02
N ILE A 90 -28.67 12.30 1.35
CA ILE A 90 -29.30 13.39 2.10
C ILE A 90 -28.57 14.73 1.85
N LEU A 91 -27.24 14.70 1.89
CA LEU A 91 -26.40 15.85 1.60
C LEU A 91 -25.08 15.37 0.99
N HIS A 92 -24.85 15.77 -0.25
CA HIS A 92 -23.63 15.50 -1.00
C HIS A 92 -22.47 16.33 -0.42
N ALA A 93 -21.72 15.71 0.49
CA ALA A 93 -20.61 16.32 1.20
C ALA A 93 -19.44 15.34 1.38
N ALA A 94 -18.24 15.92 1.45
CA ALA A 94 -16.98 15.18 1.40
C ALA A 94 -16.77 14.19 2.56
N ASP A 95 -17.36 14.40 3.73
CA ASP A 95 -17.26 13.50 4.89
C ASP A 95 -17.89 12.12 4.63
N ALA A 96 -19.06 12.08 3.98
CA ALA A 96 -19.70 10.82 3.58
C ALA A 96 -18.89 10.11 2.49
N GLU A 97 -18.39 10.87 1.51
CA GLU A 97 -17.56 10.33 0.42
C GLU A 97 -16.22 9.77 0.90
N VAL A 98 -15.51 10.49 1.77
CA VAL A 98 -14.30 10.01 2.43
C VAL A 98 -14.58 8.78 3.31
N GLY A 99 -15.79 8.69 3.89
CA GLY A 99 -16.29 7.47 4.53
C GLY A 99 -16.39 6.27 3.59
N LEU A 100 -16.94 6.46 2.40
CA LEU A 100 -17.01 5.41 1.37
C LEU A 100 -15.61 4.97 0.92
N VAL A 101 -14.70 5.90 0.68
CA VAL A 101 -13.31 5.58 0.32
C VAL A 101 -12.65 4.71 1.39
N ARG A 102 -12.81 5.05 2.68
CA ARG A 102 -12.30 4.20 3.78
C ARG A 102 -12.94 2.82 3.80
N THR A 103 -14.23 2.74 3.47
CA THR A 103 -14.96 1.48 3.39
C THR A 103 -14.39 0.59 2.28
N TYR A 104 -14.19 1.14 1.07
CA TYR A 104 -13.54 0.43 -0.04
C TYR A 104 -12.11 0.00 0.30
N MET A 105 -11.32 0.87 0.95
CA MET A 105 -9.99 0.49 1.43
C MET A 105 -10.03 -0.68 2.41
N GLN A 106 -10.99 -0.70 3.35
CA GLN A 106 -11.11 -1.79 4.32
C GLN A 106 -11.70 -3.08 3.72
N ALA A 107 -12.43 -2.99 2.61
CA ALA A 107 -12.84 -4.12 1.78
C ALA A 107 -11.71 -4.66 0.87
N GLY A 108 -10.61 -3.91 0.76
CA GLY A 108 -9.50 -4.23 -0.14
C GLY A 108 -9.83 -3.95 -1.60
N GLU A 109 -10.64 -2.92 -1.87
CA GLU A 109 -11.02 -2.43 -3.20
C GLU A 109 -10.26 -1.12 -3.49
N TYR A 110 -8.93 -1.20 -3.47
CA TYR A 110 -8.05 -0.04 -3.59
C TYR A 110 -8.28 0.74 -4.89
N LYS A 111 -8.50 0.05 -6.02
CA LYS A 111 -8.72 0.71 -7.30
C LYS A 111 -10.00 1.56 -7.29
N GLN A 112 -11.07 1.02 -6.70
CA GLN A 112 -12.33 1.73 -6.53
C GLN A 112 -12.17 2.90 -5.56
N ALA A 113 -11.48 2.69 -4.44
CA ALA A 113 -11.14 3.75 -3.49
C ALA A 113 -10.36 4.89 -4.15
N LEU A 114 -9.37 4.57 -5.00
CA LEU A 114 -8.53 5.56 -5.69
C LEU A 114 -9.32 6.37 -6.71
N SER A 115 -10.18 5.71 -7.50
CA SER A 115 -11.05 6.39 -8.46
C SER A 115 -12.05 7.31 -7.76
N PHE A 116 -12.66 6.84 -6.68
CA PHE A 116 -13.67 7.61 -5.94
C PHE A 116 -13.05 8.80 -5.20
N ILE A 117 -11.89 8.63 -4.54
CA ILE A 117 -11.24 9.75 -3.86
C ILE A 117 -10.72 10.81 -4.85
N ALA A 118 -10.33 10.41 -6.07
CA ALA A 118 -9.97 11.36 -7.11
C ALA A 118 -11.16 12.25 -7.49
N HIS A 119 -12.36 11.67 -7.59
CA HIS A 119 -13.60 12.42 -7.77
C HIS A 119 -13.86 13.37 -6.60
N THR A 120 -13.87 12.86 -5.36
CA THR A 120 -14.10 13.67 -4.15
C THR A 120 -13.12 14.85 -4.05
N ALA A 121 -11.83 14.62 -4.35
CA ALA A 121 -10.81 15.65 -4.33
C ALA A 121 -10.99 16.72 -5.43
N GLY A 122 -11.62 16.37 -6.55
CA GLY A 122 -11.94 17.29 -7.65
C GLY A 122 -13.27 18.03 -7.47
N ALA A 123 -14.28 17.37 -6.91
CA ALA A 123 -15.63 17.94 -6.70
C ALA A 123 -15.69 18.89 -5.49
N HIS A 124 -14.91 18.60 -4.44
CA HIS A 124 -14.95 19.36 -3.18
C HIS A 124 -13.67 20.17 -2.95
N LEU A 125 -13.35 21.09 -3.87
CA LEU A 125 -12.09 21.87 -3.82
C LEU A 125 -11.89 22.73 -2.56
N SER A 126 -12.99 23.10 -1.89
CA SER A 126 -12.99 23.85 -0.64
C SER A 126 -12.80 22.99 0.61
N ASN A 127 -12.74 21.66 0.45
CA ASN A 127 -12.58 20.69 1.52
C ASN A 127 -11.18 20.04 1.44
N ALA A 128 -10.48 19.95 2.56
CA ALA A 128 -9.11 19.44 2.59
C ALA A 128 -9.07 17.91 2.59
N GLU A 129 -10.12 17.27 3.08
CA GLU A 129 -10.19 15.85 3.40
C GLU A 129 -10.01 14.98 2.15
N GLY A 130 -10.72 15.32 1.06
CA GLY A 130 -10.60 14.64 -0.22
C GLY A 130 -9.18 14.68 -0.79
N ALA A 131 -8.60 15.87 -0.91
CA ALA A 131 -7.25 16.05 -1.46
C ALA A 131 -6.16 15.44 -0.56
N ALA A 132 -6.30 15.57 0.77
CA ALA A 132 -5.38 15.00 1.74
C ALA A 132 -5.36 13.47 1.63
N PHE A 133 -6.54 12.85 1.59
CA PHE A 133 -6.65 11.40 1.55
C PHE A 133 -6.26 10.84 0.17
N TYR A 134 -6.58 11.53 -0.92
CA TYR A 134 -6.12 11.14 -2.24
C TYR A 134 -4.58 11.15 -2.33
N ALA A 135 -3.93 12.21 -1.85
CA ALA A 135 -2.48 12.29 -1.79
C ALA A 135 -1.88 11.14 -0.96
N TRP A 136 -2.52 10.78 0.16
CA TRP A 136 -2.07 9.64 0.96
C TRP A 136 -2.17 8.31 0.21
N LEU A 137 -3.33 8.02 -0.41
CA LEU A 137 -3.54 6.78 -1.17
C LEU A 137 -2.58 6.66 -2.35
N LEU A 138 -2.34 7.76 -3.08
CA LEU A 138 -1.33 7.81 -4.14
C LEU A 138 0.06 7.49 -3.60
N HIS A 139 0.45 8.08 -2.46
CA HIS A 139 1.78 7.86 -1.89
C HIS A 139 2.00 6.40 -1.47
N ILE A 140 1.06 5.81 -0.72
CA ILE A 140 1.19 4.42 -0.26
C ILE A 140 1.08 3.42 -1.41
N GLY A 141 0.41 3.77 -2.51
CA GLY A 141 0.36 3.00 -3.75
C GLY A 141 1.55 3.21 -4.69
N GLY A 142 2.63 3.88 -4.23
CA GLY A 142 3.88 4.05 -4.99
C GLY A 142 3.94 5.28 -5.90
N GLN A 143 2.91 6.14 -5.92
CA GLN A 143 2.82 7.35 -6.74
C GLN A 143 3.22 8.62 -5.95
N GLY A 144 4.32 8.55 -5.20
CA GLY A 144 4.74 9.58 -4.24
C GLY A 144 5.02 10.97 -4.83
N VAL A 145 5.45 11.05 -6.10
CA VAL A 145 5.67 12.35 -6.78
C VAL A 145 4.33 13.06 -7.02
N ILE A 146 3.35 12.34 -7.57
CA ILE A 146 2.00 12.85 -7.86
C ILE A 146 1.31 13.24 -6.55
N ALA A 147 1.43 12.40 -5.52
CA ALA A 147 0.93 12.68 -4.17
C ALA A 147 1.43 14.02 -3.61
N LYS A 148 2.74 14.27 -3.71
CA LYS A 148 3.36 15.52 -3.20
C LYS A 148 2.91 16.75 -4.00
N ARG A 149 2.79 16.62 -5.32
CA ARG A 149 2.28 17.69 -6.19
C ARG A 149 0.84 18.05 -5.83
N LEU A 150 -0.05 17.05 -5.79
CA LEU A 150 -1.45 17.23 -5.41
C LEU A 150 -1.57 17.91 -4.02
N LEU A 151 -0.78 17.46 -3.05
CA LEU A 151 -0.80 18.04 -1.72
C LEU A 151 -0.30 19.49 -1.68
N SER A 152 0.69 19.82 -2.51
CA SER A 152 1.18 21.20 -2.67
C SER A 152 0.09 22.10 -3.26
N GLU A 153 -0.57 21.67 -4.33
CA GLU A 153 -1.68 22.38 -4.97
C GLU A 153 -2.86 22.59 -3.98
N ALA A 154 -3.23 21.55 -3.22
CA ALA A 154 -4.25 21.66 -2.18
C ALA A 154 -3.85 22.66 -1.08
N THR A 155 -2.57 22.69 -0.68
CA THR A 155 -2.07 23.63 0.34
C THR A 155 -2.12 25.08 -0.13
N VAL A 156 -1.89 25.34 -1.42
CA VAL A 156 -2.05 26.68 -2.02
C VAL A 156 -3.51 27.13 -1.98
N ARG A 157 -4.45 26.22 -2.28
CA ARG A 157 -5.89 26.53 -2.25
C ARG A 157 -6.44 26.73 -0.85
N LEU A 158 -5.96 25.96 0.12
CA LEU A 158 -6.43 25.93 1.51
C LEU A 158 -5.28 26.24 2.48
N PRO A 159 -4.74 27.47 2.48
CA PRO A 159 -3.59 27.83 3.29
C PRO A 159 -3.91 27.68 4.79
N GLY A 160 -2.94 27.15 5.54
CA GLY A 160 -3.06 26.98 7.00
C GLY A 160 -3.93 25.80 7.45
N ASN A 161 -4.50 25.01 6.54
CA ASN A 161 -5.33 23.86 6.93
C ASN A 161 -4.49 22.83 7.72
N PRO A 162 -4.92 22.45 8.95
CA PRO A 162 -4.13 21.57 9.83
C PRO A 162 -4.04 20.13 9.32
N LEU A 163 -5.04 19.65 8.58
CA LEU A 163 -5.01 18.30 8.01
C LEU A 163 -3.96 18.20 6.91
N LEU A 164 -3.97 19.14 5.96
CA LEU A 164 -2.96 19.22 4.89
C LEU A 164 -1.55 19.33 5.47
N ALA A 165 -1.38 20.14 6.52
CA ALA A 165 -0.10 20.28 7.21
C ALA A 165 0.37 18.95 7.84
N ALA A 166 -0.51 18.19 8.48
CA ALA A 166 -0.16 16.90 9.08
C ALA A 166 0.16 15.83 8.04
N VAL A 167 -0.62 15.73 6.95
CA VAL A 167 -0.31 14.82 5.84
C VAL A 167 1.04 15.20 5.22
N ARG A 168 1.28 16.49 4.98
CA ARG A 168 2.57 16.97 4.44
C ARG A 168 3.74 16.61 5.34
N GLN A 169 3.57 16.70 6.66
CA GLN A 169 4.59 16.30 7.62
C GLN A 169 4.90 14.81 7.51
N GLN A 170 3.90 13.95 7.37
CA GLN A 170 4.11 12.51 7.22
C GLN A 170 4.76 12.16 5.87
N LEU A 171 4.32 12.76 4.77
CA LEU A 171 4.83 12.49 3.42
C LEU A 171 6.24 13.06 3.15
N ARG A 172 6.87 13.71 4.15
CA ARG A 172 8.32 13.96 4.13
C ARG A 172 9.12 12.67 4.21
N SER A 173 8.60 11.67 4.90
CA SER A 173 9.14 10.31 4.91
C SER A 173 8.72 9.57 3.63
N PRO A 174 9.61 8.77 3.01
CA PRO A 174 9.18 7.80 1.99
C PRO A 174 8.22 6.75 2.57
N PHE A 175 8.28 6.52 3.89
CA PHE A 175 7.46 5.55 4.61
C PHE A 175 6.58 6.24 5.66
N PRO A 176 5.47 6.87 5.25
CA PRO A 176 4.60 7.60 6.17
C PRO A 176 3.85 6.63 7.11
N LEU A 177 3.55 7.09 8.32
CA LEU A 177 2.75 6.35 9.29
C LEU A 177 1.66 7.26 9.84
N ALA A 178 0.39 6.87 9.69
CA ALA A 178 -0.71 7.65 10.23
C ALA A 178 -0.61 7.72 11.76
N ALA A 179 -0.70 8.93 12.31
CA ALA A 179 -0.59 9.19 13.74
C ALA A 179 -1.46 10.39 14.15
N GLY A 180 -1.76 10.47 15.45
CA GLY A 180 -2.49 11.59 16.03
C GLY A 180 -3.85 11.80 15.36
N GLN A 181 -4.08 12.99 14.81
CA GLN A 181 -5.34 13.33 14.13
C GLN A 181 -5.61 12.47 12.88
N LEU A 182 -4.58 11.93 12.22
CA LEU A 182 -4.75 11.08 11.04
C LEU A 182 -5.34 9.71 11.38
N LEU A 183 -5.46 9.36 12.66
CA LEU A 183 -6.13 8.14 13.11
C LEU A 183 -7.58 8.39 13.57
N LYS A 184 -8.08 9.62 13.47
CA LYS A 184 -9.44 10.00 13.91
C LYS A 184 -10.41 10.08 12.73
N ALA A 185 -11.66 9.70 12.96
CA ALA A 185 -12.75 10.01 12.04
C ALA A 185 -12.97 11.55 11.95
N PRO A 186 -13.47 12.07 10.82
CA PRO A 186 -13.97 11.34 9.65
C PRO A 186 -12.91 11.01 8.59
N THR A 187 -11.63 11.37 8.79
CA THR A 187 -10.61 11.24 7.73
C THR A 187 -9.58 10.14 7.95
N ARG A 188 -9.77 9.28 8.94
CA ARG A 188 -8.83 8.22 9.34
C ARG A 188 -8.04 7.60 8.17
N PHE A 189 -6.72 7.75 8.20
CA PHE A 189 -5.75 7.33 7.17
C PHE A 189 -5.16 5.93 7.43
N ALA A 190 -5.95 5.05 8.04
CA ALA A 190 -5.59 3.70 8.39
C ALA A 190 -6.87 2.85 8.50
N PRO A 191 -6.79 1.52 8.31
CA PRO A 191 -7.96 0.67 8.53
C PRO A 191 -8.38 0.73 10.00
N TYR A 192 -9.65 0.47 10.30
CA TYR A 192 -9.99 0.03 11.65
C TYR A 192 -9.37 -1.35 11.90
N GLY A 193 -9.18 -1.71 13.15
CA GLY A 193 -8.64 -3.03 13.49
C GLY A 193 -8.65 -3.23 14.98
N SER A 194 -9.11 -4.40 15.41
CA SER A 194 -9.20 -4.72 16.83
C SER A 194 -7.82 -4.62 17.49
N LEU A 195 -7.80 -4.00 18.68
CA LEU A 195 -6.66 -4.02 19.60
C LEU A 195 -6.91 -4.96 20.78
N SER A 196 -8.07 -5.64 20.78
CA SER A 196 -8.44 -6.55 21.87
C SER A 196 -7.43 -7.68 21.98
N GLY A 197 -7.01 -7.97 23.22
CA GLY A 197 -6.01 -8.99 23.52
C GLY A 197 -4.55 -8.60 23.25
N LEU A 198 -4.27 -7.40 22.71
CA LEU A 198 -2.91 -6.88 22.62
C LEU A 198 -2.50 -6.23 23.93
N ALA A 199 -1.28 -6.54 24.39
CA ALA A 199 -0.68 -5.79 25.49
C ALA A 199 -0.40 -4.34 25.06
N SER A 200 -0.39 -3.39 26.01
CA SER A 200 -0.05 -1.99 25.76
C SER A 200 1.39 -1.79 25.25
N THR A 201 2.26 -2.77 25.47
CA THR A 201 3.65 -2.82 24.98
C THR A 201 3.79 -3.45 23.59
N ALA A 202 2.69 -3.92 22.99
CA ALA A 202 2.70 -4.49 21.66
C ALA A 202 3.10 -3.45 20.61
N ARG A 203 3.93 -3.88 19.66
CA ARG A 203 4.51 -3.04 18.63
C ARG A 203 4.50 -3.76 17.29
N VAL A 204 4.40 -3.02 16.19
CA VAL A 204 4.64 -3.58 14.85
C VAL A 204 6.14 -3.81 14.71
N VAL A 205 6.56 -5.06 14.60
CA VAL A 205 7.97 -5.46 14.53
C VAL A 205 8.48 -5.67 13.10
N GLY A 206 7.59 -5.92 12.14
CA GLY A 206 7.94 -6.11 10.74
C GLY A 206 6.75 -6.50 9.88
N THR A 207 7.04 -7.04 8.70
CA THR A 207 6.06 -7.50 7.73
C THR A 207 6.14 -9.01 7.58
N GLY A 208 5.04 -9.63 7.14
CA GLY A 208 5.02 -11.00 6.67
C GLY A 208 4.14 -11.17 5.43
N VAL A 209 4.11 -12.40 4.93
CA VAL A 209 3.35 -12.80 3.74
C VAL A 209 2.38 -13.91 4.11
N LEU A 210 1.07 -13.67 3.94
CA LEU A 210 0.04 -14.71 4.04
C LEU A 210 0.17 -15.70 2.90
N VAL A 211 0.12 -16.99 3.25
CA VAL A 211 0.19 -18.12 2.32
C VAL A 211 -0.83 -19.18 2.77
N ASP A 212 -0.97 -20.27 2.01
CA ASP A 212 -1.84 -21.39 2.37
C ASP A 212 -3.29 -20.95 2.64
N HIS A 213 -3.86 -20.16 1.72
CA HIS A 213 -5.19 -19.56 1.84
C HIS A 213 -5.41 -18.80 3.15
N GLY A 214 -4.37 -18.09 3.60
CA GLY A 214 -4.39 -17.29 4.82
C GLY A 214 -4.29 -18.09 6.12
N ARG A 215 -3.90 -19.37 6.07
CA ARG A 215 -3.68 -20.20 7.27
C ARG A 215 -2.28 -20.08 7.85
N ARG A 216 -1.32 -19.63 7.03
CA ARG A 216 0.09 -19.51 7.42
C ARG A 216 0.66 -18.17 6.99
N VAL A 217 1.74 -17.78 7.66
CA VAL A 217 2.51 -16.57 7.34
C VAL A 217 3.99 -16.90 7.25
N LEU A 218 4.63 -16.39 6.21
CA LEU A 218 6.09 -16.38 6.09
C LEU A 218 6.64 -15.07 6.65
N VAL A 219 7.61 -15.14 7.56
CA VAL A 219 8.27 -13.97 8.15
C VAL A 219 9.78 -14.17 8.20
N PRO A 220 10.60 -13.12 8.12
CA PRO A 220 12.01 -13.20 8.48
C PRO A 220 12.16 -13.64 9.94
N ILE A 221 13.11 -14.53 10.21
CA ILE A 221 13.41 -15.00 11.57
C ILE A 221 13.75 -13.82 12.49
N ALA A 222 14.38 -12.78 11.94
CA ALA A 222 14.73 -11.55 12.67
C ALA A 222 13.52 -10.75 13.16
N THR A 223 12.32 -10.97 12.61
CA THR A 223 11.07 -10.37 13.06
C THR A 223 10.57 -11.02 14.35
N LEU A 224 10.96 -12.27 14.61
CA LEU A 224 10.54 -13.01 15.79
C LEU A 224 11.42 -12.62 16.98
N THR A 225 10.81 -11.94 17.95
CA THR A 225 11.45 -11.65 19.24
C THR A 225 11.44 -12.90 20.13
N ARG A 226 11.97 -12.79 21.35
CA ARG A 226 11.81 -13.84 22.37
C ARG A 226 10.39 -13.91 22.94
N SER A 227 9.48 -13.03 22.49
CA SER A 227 8.10 -13.04 22.98
C SER A 227 7.38 -14.30 22.53
N PRO A 228 6.62 -14.96 23.42
CA PRO A 228 5.80 -16.11 23.07
C PRO A 228 4.57 -15.71 22.22
N ASP A 229 4.12 -14.45 22.34
CA ASP A 229 2.91 -13.97 21.69
C ASP A 229 3.23 -13.21 20.40
N VAL A 230 2.80 -13.77 19.27
CA VAL A 230 2.84 -13.13 17.96
C VAL A 230 1.42 -12.95 17.46
N TRP A 231 1.08 -11.74 17.03
CA TRP A 231 -0.15 -11.43 16.32
C TRP A 231 0.16 -11.00 14.90
N VAL A 232 -0.79 -11.24 14.02
CA VAL A 232 -0.73 -10.94 12.60
C VAL A 232 -1.95 -10.11 12.24
N ARG A 233 -1.76 -9.01 11.52
CA ARG A 233 -2.87 -8.17 11.00
C ARG A 233 -2.69 -7.90 9.50
N ASN A 234 -3.73 -8.11 8.68
CA ASN A 234 -3.67 -7.78 7.25
C ASN A 234 -3.96 -6.29 6.98
N GLY A 235 -3.88 -5.88 5.71
CA GLY A 235 -4.17 -4.49 5.29
C GLY A 235 -5.64 -4.09 5.43
N LEU A 236 -6.52 -5.04 5.75
CA LEU A 236 -7.95 -4.82 5.98
C LEU A 236 -8.28 -4.58 7.46
N GLY A 237 -7.29 -4.71 8.35
CA GLY A 237 -7.48 -4.51 9.79
C GLY A 237 -7.73 -5.78 10.61
N GLN A 238 -8.01 -6.89 9.94
CA GLN A 238 -8.32 -8.18 10.56
C GLN A 238 -7.08 -8.75 11.23
N MET A 239 -7.23 -9.25 12.46
CA MET A 239 -6.12 -9.66 13.31
C MET A 239 -6.32 -11.04 13.92
N THR A 240 -5.27 -11.83 13.99
CA THR A 240 -5.28 -13.18 14.58
C THR A 240 -3.97 -13.46 15.32
N LYS A 241 -4.01 -14.40 16.28
CA LYS A 241 -2.80 -14.93 16.91
C LYS A 241 -2.07 -15.88 15.95
N ALA A 242 -0.76 -15.95 16.08
CA ALA A 242 0.08 -16.85 15.30
C ALA A 242 1.07 -17.59 16.19
N ILE A 243 1.41 -18.82 15.79
CA ILE A 243 2.33 -19.70 16.49
C ILE A 243 3.45 -20.07 15.52
N VAL A 244 4.70 -20.02 15.99
CA VAL A 244 5.84 -20.47 15.18
C VAL A 244 5.71 -21.97 14.93
N GLU A 245 5.54 -22.37 13.67
CA GLU A 245 5.41 -23.77 13.26
C GLU A 245 6.79 -24.39 13.02
N HIS A 246 7.63 -23.73 12.21
CA HIS A 246 9.03 -24.15 12.01
C HIS A 246 9.90 -23.00 11.48
N ARG A 247 11.23 -23.22 11.44
CA ARG A 247 12.24 -22.24 11.03
C ARG A 247 13.14 -22.79 9.92
N MET A 248 13.23 -22.06 8.82
CA MET A 248 14.12 -22.31 7.69
C MET A 248 15.39 -21.47 7.86
N MET A 249 16.37 -22.02 8.59
CA MET A 249 17.57 -21.26 8.99
C MET A 249 18.42 -20.79 7.80
N ARG A 250 18.43 -21.55 6.70
CA ARG A 250 19.20 -21.21 5.49
C ARG A 250 18.62 -20.00 4.78
N GLU A 251 17.31 -19.93 4.64
CA GLU A 251 16.58 -18.82 4.02
C GLU A 251 16.34 -17.66 4.99
N LYS A 252 16.59 -17.88 6.29
CA LYS A 252 16.28 -16.96 7.40
C LYS A 252 14.79 -16.62 7.48
N ILE A 253 13.93 -17.57 7.13
CA ILE A 253 12.47 -17.45 7.18
C ILE A 253 11.91 -18.36 8.26
N ALA A 254 10.83 -17.94 8.91
CA ALA A 254 10.00 -18.79 9.76
C ALA A 254 8.59 -18.88 9.17
N VAL A 255 7.96 -20.02 9.40
CA VAL A 255 6.56 -20.25 9.07
C VAL A 255 5.76 -20.15 10.36
N LEU A 256 4.75 -19.29 10.35
CA LEU A 256 3.80 -19.13 11.43
C LEU A 256 2.46 -19.75 11.02
N ARG A 257 1.85 -20.53 11.91
CA ARG A 257 0.48 -20.99 11.76
C ARG A 257 -0.47 -20.03 12.45
N LEU A 258 -1.51 -19.60 11.75
CA LEU A 258 -2.53 -18.73 12.33
C LEU A 258 -3.53 -19.55 13.15
N VAL A 259 -4.00 -18.97 14.26
CA VAL A 259 -5.05 -19.59 15.09
C VAL A 259 -6.38 -19.58 14.35
N GLN A 260 -6.69 -18.47 13.68
CA GLN A 260 -7.81 -18.33 12.74
C GLN A 260 -7.26 -17.87 11.40
N PRO A 261 -7.69 -18.47 10.27
CA PRO A 261 -7.27 -18.03 8.94
C PRO A 261 -7.70 -16.58 8.70
N LEU A 262 -6.85 -15.80 8.03
CA LEU A 262 -7.24 -14.49 7.53
C LEU A 262 -7.81 -14.60 6.11
N PRO A 263 -8.83 -13.81 5.74
CA PRO A 263 -9.37 -13.79 4.38
C PRO A 263 -8.29 -13.49 3.32
N THR A 264 -8.28 -14.27 2.25
CA THR A 264 -7.45 -14.09 1.06
C THR A 264 -8.32 -14.37 -0.18
N VAL A 265 -8.03 -13.70 -1.30
CA VAL A 265 -8.90 -13.76 -2.50
C VAL A 265 -8.61 -14.92 -3.44
N SER A 266 -7.35 -15.37 -3.51
CA SER A 266 -6.93 -16.43 -4.43
C SER A 266 -5.67 -17.12 -3.93
N GLU A 267 -5.33 -18.25 -4.55
CA GLU A 267 -3.98 -18.77 -4.51
C GLU A 267 -2.99 -17.72 -5.05
N MET A 268 -1.77 -17.76 -4.55
CA MET A 268 -0.72 -16.85 -4.96
C MET A 268 -0.13 -17.32 -6.28
N ASP A 269 -0.24 -16.48 -7.31
CA ASP A 269 0.36 -16.77 -8.61
C ASP A 269 1.88 -16.66 -8.53
N ILE A 270 2.57 -17.74 -8.90
CA ILE A 270 4.03 -17.82 -8.89
C ILE A 270 4.52 -18.02 -10.33
N PRO A 271 5.49 -17.21 -10.82
CA PRO A 271 6.02 -17.39 -12.16
C PRO A 271 6.82 -18.70 -12.25
N ALA A 272 6.83 -19.30 -13.45
CA ALA A 272 7.56 -20.54 -13.72
C ALA A 272 9.09 -20.40 -13.53
N ARG A 273 9.62 -19.17 -13.57
CA ARG A 273 11.04 -18.85 -13.40
C ARG A 273 11.20 -17.69 -12.44
N ASP A 274 12.30 -17.68 -11.69
CA ASP A 274 12.64 -16.55 -10.84
C ASP A 274 12.92 -15.30 -11.68
N ALA A 275 12.63 -14.14 -11.10
CA ALA A 275 13.03 -12.84 -11.67
C ALA A 275 14.55 -12.81 -11.94
N PHE A 276 14.96 -12.15 -13.02
CA PHE A 276 16.37 -11.95 -13.37
C PHE A 276 16.81 -10.51 -13.07
N PRO A 277 18.13 -10.22 -12.98
CA PRO A 277 18.60 -8.87 -12.68
C PRO A 277 18.11 -7.86 -13.74
N GLY A 278 17.56 -6.74 -13.28
CA GLY A 278 16.91 -5.74 -14.15
C GLY A 278 15.42 -5.96 -14.38
N SER A 279 14.82 -7.04 -13.83
CA SER A 279 13.36 -7.21 -13.86
C SER A 279 12.68 -6.14 -13.02
N ILE A 280 11.60 -5.54 -13.51
CA ILE A 280 10.73 -4.67 -12.72
C ILE A 280 10.14 -5.47 -11.57
N ALA A 281 10.17 -4.90 -10.37
CA ALA A 281 9.56 -5.50 -9.19
C ALA A 281 8.92 -4.47 -8.28
N TYR A 282 7.93 -4.93 -7.53
CA TYR A 282 7.20 -4.16 -6.53
C TYR A 282 7.30 -4.86 -5.18
N SER A 283 7.60 -4.14 -4.12
CA SER A 283 7.65 -4.69 -2.75
C SER A 283 6.63 -3.99 -1.87
N ILE A 284 6.04 -4.73 -0.94
CA ILE A 284 4.96 -4.25 -0.09
C ILE A 284 5.38 -4.40 1.37
N GLU A 285 5.49 -3.29 2.10
CA GLU A 285 6.04 -3.31 3.46
C GLU A 285 5.23 -2.44 4.43
N TYR A 286 5.16 -2.87 5.69
CA TYR A 286 4.72 -2.04 6.78
C TYR A 286 5.90 -1.35 7.45
N GLN A 287 5.71 -0.09 7.81
CA GLN A 287 6.66 0.64 8.66
C GLN A 287 6.63 0.05 10.08
N ARG A 288 7.81 -0.27 10.62
CA ARG A 288 7.96 -0.62 12.03
C ARG A 288 7.45 0.54 12.90
N SER A 289 6.62 0.22 13.88
CA SER A 289 6.01 1.21 14.78
C SER A 289 6.24 0.85 16.24
N PRO A 290 6.48 1.82 17.14
CA PRO A 290 6.58 1.55 18.58
C PRO A 290 5.27 1.10 19.23
N ASN A 291 4.14 1.22 18.52
CA ASN A 291 2.82 0.77 18.96
C ASN A 291 2.21 -0.18 17.92
N ALA A 292 1.19 -0.93 18.31
CA ALA A 292 0.50 -1.89 17.45
C ALA A 292 -0.65 -1.25 16.63
N MET A 293 -0.54 0.03 16.26
CA MET A 293 -1.60 0.71 15.51
C MET A 293 -1.78 0.10 14.11
N PRO A 294 -3.02 -0.07 13.65
CA PRO A 294 -3.29 -0.46 12.26
C PRO A 294 -2.74 0.57 11.29
N SER A 295 -2.24 0.11 10.15
CA SER A 295 -1.86 0.95 9.02
C SER A 295 -2.10 0.18 7.74
N TRP A 296 -2.16 0.86 6.59
CA TRP A 296 -2.04 0.20 5.29
C TRP A 296 -0.56 -0.04 4.95
N PRO A 297 -0.24 -1.06 4.14
CA PRO A 297 1.12 -1.29 3.69
C PRO A 297 1.53 -0.26 2.64
N ILE A 298 2.82 -0.18 2.36
CA ILE A 298 3.39 0.78 1.41
C ILE A 298 4.02 0.00 0.26
N LEU A 299 3.67 0.37 -0.96
CA LEU A 299 4.26 -0.14 -2.18
C LEU A 299 5.45 0.70 -2.60
N THR A 300 6.56 0.01 -2.85
CA THR A 300 7.74 0.58 -3.48
C THR A 300 8.11 -0.22 -4.71
N SER A 301 8.52 0.48 -5.77
CA SER A 301 8.94 -0.13 -7.03
C SER A 301 10.45 0.01 -7.23
N GLY A 302 11.03 -0.92 -7.96
CA GLY A 302 12.41 -0.84 -8.41
C GLY A 302 12.74 -1.99 -9.34
N PHE A 303 14.01 -2.38 -9.35
CA PHE A 303 14.50 -3.45 -10.22
C PHE A 303 15.25 -4.48 -9.40
N VAL A 304 14.99 -5.77 -9.67
CA VAL A 304 15.72 -6.86 -9.04
C VAL A 304 17.21 -6.73 -9.35
N GLY A 305 18.05 -6.79 -8.34
CA GLY A 305 19.49 -6.62 -8.48
C GLY A 305 20.24 -7.91 -8.83
N GLN A 306 21.56 -7.79 -8.84
CA GLN A 306 22.47 -8.90 -9.11
C GLN A 306 22.35 -10.04 -8.07
N PRO A 307 22.72 -11.29 -8.42
CA PRO A 307 22.87 -12.38 -7.45
C PRO A 307 23.80 -12.00 -6.30
N VAL A 308 23.55 -12.57 -5.11
CA VAL A 308 24.42 -12.40 -3.95
C VAL A 308 25.31 -13.63 -3.79
N GLY A 309 26.60 -13.49 -4.12
CA GLY A 309 27.56 -14.59 -4.11
C GLY A 309 27.12 -15.73 -5.02
N ASN A 310 27.37 -16.98 -4.59
CA ASN A 310 26.94 -18.19 -5.32
C ASN A 310 25.52 -18.65 -4.91
N SER A 311 24.74 -17.78 -4.28
CA SER A 311 23.41 -18.13 -3.80
C SER A 311 22.34 -17.85 -4.85
N THR A 312 21.18 -18.50 -4.71
CA THR A 312 19.97 -18.18 -5.48
C THR A 312 19.25 -16.93 -4.94
N GLN A 313 19.83 -16.23 -3.97
CA GLN A 313 19.33 -14.95 -3.49
C GLN A 313 19.82 -13.84 -4.40
N ARG A 314 19.00 -12.81 -4.52
CA ARG A 314 19.31 -11.62 -5.32
C ARG A 314 19.31 -10.40 -4.43
N LYS A 315 20.07 -9.37 -4.78
CA LYS A 315 19.84 -8.05 -4.19
C LYS A 315 18.42 -7.62 -4.55
N LEU A 316 17.66 -7.09 -3.60
CA LEU A 316 16.28 -6.68 -3.85
C LEU A 316 16.23 -5.51 -4.84
N GLY A 317 17.11 -4.52 -4.68
CA GLY A 317 17.15 -3.33 -5.55
C GLY A 317 15.95 -2.39 -5.42
N ILE A 318 15.19 -2.53 -4.32
CA ILE A 318 14.06 -1.68 -3.94
C ILE A 318 14.34 -1.12 -2.54
N THR A 319 14.16 0.17 -2.35
CA THR A 319 14.31 0.81 -1.03
C THR A 319 13.11 0.45 -0.15
N LEU A 320 13.39 -0.06 1.06
CA LEU A 320 12.38 -0.50 2.02
C LEU A 320 12.50 0.23 3.37
N PRO A 321 11.42 0.31 4.16
CA PRO A 321 11.47 0.89 5.50
C PRO A 321 12.44 0.11 6.40
N ASN A 322 13.15 0.81 7.30
CA ASN A 322 14.06 0.20 8.26
C ASN A 322 13.37 -0.86 9.14
N GLY A 323 14.01 -2.02 9.32
CA GLY A 323 13.45 -3.14 10.07
C GLY A 323 13.83 -4.51 9.52
N PRO A 324 13.27 -5.60 10.07
CA PRO A 324 13.62 -6.96 9.69
C PRO A 324 13.06 -7.40 8.32
N ARG A 325 12.39 -6.49 7.57
CA ARG A 325 11.72 -6.76 6.30
C ARG A 325 10.63 -7.83 6.44
N GLY A 326 10.27 -8.47 5.34
CA GLY A 326 9.35 -9.59 5.27
C GLY A 326 8.19 -9.38 4.31
N GLY A 327 8.17 -8.25 3.63
CA GLY A 327 7.22 -7.92 2.59
C GLY A 327 7.27 -8.88 1.40
N PRO A 328 6.11 -9.16 0.78
CA PRO A 328 6.09 -9.85 -0.51
C PRO A 328 6.66 -8.93 -1.60
N ALA A 329 7.33 -9.54 -2.56
CA ALA A 329 7.74 -8.91 -3.80
C ALA A 329 6.97 -9.52 -4.98
N PHE A 330 6.55 -8.68 -5.92
CA PHE A 330 5.80 -9.02 -7.10
C PHE A 330 6.52 -8.58 -8.37
N ASP A 331 6.34 -9.33 -9.46
CA ASP A 331 6.75 -8.88 -10.79
C ASP A 331 5.74 -7.91 -11.42
N ALA A 332 6.01 -7.53 -12.68
CA ALA A 332 5.19 -6.61 -13.44
C ALA A 332 3.82 -7.17 -13.88
N ALA A 333 3.61 -8.48 -13.76
CA ALA A 333 2.32 -9.13 -13.97
C ALA A 333 1.58 -9.36 -12.63
N GLY A 334 2.10 -8.83 -11.52
CA GLY A 334 1.49 -8.99 -10.19
C GLY A 334 1.71 -10.37 -9.57
N ARG A 335 2.62 -11.19 -10.12
CA ARG A 335 2.91 -12.53 -9.61
C ARG A 335 3.96 -12.46 -8.52
N PHE A 336 3.81 -13.28 -7.49
CA PHE A 336 4.73 -13.32 -6.37
C PHE A 336 6.09 -13.91 -6.76
N ILE A 337 7.14 -13.10 -6.63
CA ILE A 337 8.51 -13.50 -6.97
C ILE A 337 9.36 -13.81 -5.74
N GLY A 338 8.90 -13.51 -4.53
CA GLY A 338 9.62 -13.86 -3.30
C GLY A 338 9.36 -12.92 -2.13
N ILE A 339 10.22 -13.02 -1.12
CA ILE A 339 10.15 -12.25 0.13
C ILE A 339 11.40 -11.39 0.29
N ALA A 340 11.20 -10.13 0.67
CA ALA A 340 12.29 -9.25 1.08
C ALA A 340 12.85 -9.68 2.45
N VAL A 341 14.16 -9.90 2.53
CA VAL A 341 14.87 -10.24 3.76
C VAL A 341 16.10 -9.35 3.94
N PRO A 342 16.54 -9.10 5.19
CA PRO A 342 17.75 -8.33 5.44
C PRO A 342 18.99 -9.14 5.03
N GLY A 343 19.84 -8.55 4.19
CA GLY A 343 21.14 -9.14 3.86
C GLY A 343 22.18 -8.90 4.96
N SER A 344 23.22 -9.74 4.98
CA SER A 344 24.31 -9.67 5.96
C SER A 344 25.19 -8.42 5.86
N ASN A 345 25.21 -7.76 4.71
CA ASN A 345 25.98 -6.56 4.42
C ASN A 345 25.13 -5.27 4.44
N GLY A 346 23.92 -5.32 5.03
CA GLY A 346 22.97 -4.21 5.03
C GLY A 346 22.27 -3.97 3.69
N VAL A 347 22.54 -4.78 2.66
CA VAL A 347 21.81 -4.74 1.38
C VAL A 347 20.64 -5.72 1.46
N ASP A 348 19.43 -5.22 1.29
CA ASP A 348 18.23 -6.06 1.27
C ASP A 348 18.29 -7.07 0.13
N GLN A 349 17.78 -8.27 0.41
CA GLN A 349 17.81 -9.42 -0.49
C GLN A 349 16.40 -9.91 -0.79
N LEU A 350 16.24 -10.50 -1.97
CA LEU A 350 15.05 -11.24 -2.37
C LEU A 350 15.34 -12.74 -2.19
N VAL A 351 14.56 -13.40 -1.32
CA VAL A 351 14.48 -14.86 -1.31
C VAL A 351 13.44 -15.25 -2.36
N CYS A 352 13.92 -15.72 -3.51
CA CYS A 352 13.05 -16.01 -4.65
C CYS A 352 12.02 -17.09 -4.34
N ALA A 353 10.85 -17.02 -4.99
CA ALA A 353 9.75 -17.95 -4.81
C ALA A 353 10.16 -19.41 -5.05
N SER A 354 11.00 -19.69 -6.06
CA SER A 354 11.51 -21.05 -6.31
C SER A 354 12.21 -21.63 -5.08
N ARG A 355 13.00 -20.81 -4.38
CA ARG A 355 13.75 -21.22 -3.18
C ARG A 355 12.82 -21.43 -2.01
N LEU A 356 11.85 -20.54 -1.81
CA LEU A 356 10.83 -20.69 -0.77
C LEU A 356 10.09 -22.02 -0.93
N ARG A 357 9.66 -22.37 -2.15
CA ARG A 357 8.99 -23.65 -2.45
C ARG A 357 9.81 -24.87 -2.06
N THR A 358 11.14 -24.84 -2.20
CA THR A 358 11.98 -25.95 -1.73
C THR A 358 11.93 -26.17 -0.21
N GLY A 359 11.65 -25.10 0.56
CA GLY A 359 11.57 -25.16 2.01
C GLY A 359 10.16 -25.39 2.55
N VAL A 360 9.15 -24.75 1.94
CA VAL A 360 7.77 -24.78 2.45
C VAL A 360 6.83 -25.69 1.65
N GLY A 361 7.27 -26.21 0.50
CA GLY A 361 6.47 -27.05 -0.37
C GLY A 361 5.33 -26.29 -1.07
N ASP A 362 4.19 -26.97 -1.22
CA ASP A 362 3.04 -26.48 -1.99
C ASP A 362 2.24 -25.39 -1.28
N ILE A 363 2.54 -25.07 -0.01
CA ILE A 363 1.82 -24.05 0.75
C ILE A 363 1.96 -22.65 0.15
N LEU A 364 3.01 -22.42 -0.65
CA LEU A 364 3.26 -21.13 -1.31
C LEU A 364 2.29 -20.88 -2.47
N GLY A 365 1.70 -21.93 -3.05
CA GLY A 365 0.95 -21.89 -4.30
C GLY A 365 1.60 -22.71 -5.40
N ARG A 366 0.87 -22.87 -6.51
CA ARG A 366 1.32 -23.64 -7.68
C ARG A 366 1.98 -22.72 -8.71
N PRO A 367 3.11 -23.13 -9.31
CA PRO A 367 3.66 -22.42 -10.45
C PRO A 367 2.65 -22.43 -11.60
N MET A 368 2.44 -21.28 -12.22
CA MET A 368 1.64 -21.20 -13.43
C MET A 368 2.42 -21.78 -14.61
N ALA A 369 1.76 -22.60 -15.43
CA ALA A 369 2.29 -23.00 -16.73
C ALA A 369 2.28 -21.76 -17.64
N SER A 370 3.45 -21.26 -18.03
CA SER A 370 3.62 -19.92 -18.61
C SER A 370 2.67 -19.57 -19.76
N PRO A 371 1.95 -18.45 -19.61
CA PRO A 371 1.76 -17.47 -20.66
C PRO A 371 2.65 -16.25 -20.39
N SER A 372 2.93 -15.47 -21.43
CA SER A 372 3.41 -14.10 -21.30
C SER A 372 2.24 -13.23 -20.83
N ASP A 373 1.96 -13.24 -19.52
CA ASP A 373 0.88 -12.42 -18.99
C ASP A 373 1.22 -10.93 -19.19
N PRO A 374 0.23 -10.12 -19.60
CA PRO A 374 0.42 -8.69 -19.77
C PRO A 374 0.81 -8.02 -18.45
N HIS A 375 1.48 -6.87 -18.56
CA HIS A 375 1.71 -5.99 -17.42
C HIS A 375 0.38 -5.64 -16.77
N VAL A 376 0.29 -5.76 -15.45
CA VAL A 376 -0.90 -5.38 -14.70
C VAL A 376 -0.73 -3.99 -14.09
N PRO A 377 -1.80 -3.17 -14.03
CA PRO A 377 -1.76 -1.87 -13.36
C PRO A 377 -1.26 -1.96 -11.90
N VAL A 378 -0.46 -0.99 -11.46
CA VAL A 378 0.18 -1.00 -10.13
C VAL A 378 -0.83 -0.97 -8.98
N ASP A 379 -1.98 -0.33 -9.18
CA ASP A 379 -3.12 -0.32 -8.26
C ASP A 379 -3.71 -1.72 -8.06
N GLN A 380 -3.73 -2.55 -9.11
CA GLN A 380 -4.15 -3.96 -9.00
C GLN A 380 -3.13 -4.81 -8.20
N ILE A 381 -1.83 -4.55 -8.35
CA ILE A 381 -0.78 -5.18 -7.53
C ILE A 381 -0.97 -4.79 -6.06
N TYR A 382 -1.18 -3.50 -5.79
CA TYR A 382 -1.39 -3.00 -4.44
C TYR A 382 -2.65 -3.60 -3.79
N GLU A 383 -3.76 -3.61 -4.53
CA GLU A 383 -5.03 -4.17 -4.08
C GLU A 383 -4.91 -5.64 -3.65
N SER A 384 -4.26 -6.45 -4.50
CA SER A 384 -3.98 -7.85 -4.20
C SER A 384 -3.08 -8.00 -2.97
N ALA A 385 -2.06 -7.14 -2.89
CA ALA A 385 -1.10 -7.18 -1.80
C ALA A 385 -1.67 -6.75 -0.44
N MET A 386 -2.69 -5.88 -0.38
CA MET A 386 -3.33 -5.50 0.89
C MET A 386 -3.89 -6.71 1.65
N ARG A 387 -4.31 -7.75 0.93
CA ARG A 387 -4.86 -8.98 1.49
C ARG A 387 -3.78 -10.00 1.87
N ILE A 388 -2.56 -9.86 1.34
CA ILE A 388 -1.47 -10.82 1.49
C ILE A 388 -0.42 -10.32 2.48
N ALA A 389 -0.04 -9.05 2.40
CA ALA A 389 0.95 -8.45 3.28
C ALA A 389 0.36 -8.20 4.67
N VAL A 390 1.06 -8.67 5.70
CA VAL A 390 0.61 -8.54 7.10
C VAL A 390 1.59 -7.78 7.98
N GLN A 391 1.06 -6.97 8.90
CA GLN A 391 1.79 -6.47 10.07
C GLN A 391 2.08 -7.63 11.01
N ILE A 392 3.34 -7.79 11.40
CA ILE A 392 3.73 -8.68 12.49
C ILE A 392 3.81 -7.86 13.78
N ILE A 393 3.05 -8.27 14.79
CA ILE A 393 2.91 -7.57 16.06
C ILE A 393 3.40 -8.49 17.17
N ALA A 394 4.27 -7.98 18.03
CA ALA A 394 4.79 -8.71 19.17
C ALA A 394 4.95 -7.80 20.38
N THR A 395 4.94 -8.38 21.58
CA THR A 395 5.31 -7.66 22.81
C THR A 395 6.81 -7.50 22.93
N ARG A 396 7.22 -6.63 23.86
CA ARG A 396 8.60 -6.17 23.98
C ARG A 396 9.57 -7.24 24.46
#